data_AF-A0A1M7FX14-F1
#
_entry.id   AF-A0A1M7FX14-F1
#
_cell.length_a   1.000
_cell.length_b   1.000
_cell.length_c   1.000
_cell.angle_alpha   90.00
_cell.angle_beta   90.00
_cell.angle_gamma   90.00
#
_symmetry.space_group_name_H-M   'P 1'
#
loop_
_entity.id
_entity.type
_entity.pdbx_description
1 polymer ?
#
loop_
_entity_poly.entity_id
_entity_poly.type
_entity_poly.pdbx_seq_one_letter_code
_entity_poly.pdbx_strand_id
1 'polypeptide(L)'
;MNQLTVPIQSRDADIKSAIENYLQARKALLALGREVPERIGGNGNIIGRIGEFLGMRFLEALGYAPCKAEGLSNPGYDLIEGDAFIQVKAITQENQRGRSVRLTPSWNQLLLIELGEHYTPIRIGLLTRKQ
;
A
#
# COMPACT_ATOMS: atom_id res chain seq x y z
N MET A 1 36.13 18.06 35.09
CA MET A 1 35.28 16.91 34.71
C MET A 1 34.37 17.36 33.59
N ASN A 2 34.69 16.99 32.34
CA ASN A 2 33.88 17.34 31.17
C ASN A 2 32.57 16.54 31.21
N GLN A 3 31.45 17.25 31.27
CA GLN A 3 30.14 16.65 30.99
C GLN A 3 30.06 16.39 29.48
N LEU A 4 30.22 15.13 29.09
CA LEU A 4 29.81 14.62 27.78
C LEU A 4 28.27 14.68 27.73
N THR A 5 27.72 15.82 27.36
CA THR A 5 26.28 15.96 27.09
C THR A 5 25.98 15.30 25.75
N VAL A 6 25.05 14.34 25.80
CA VAL A 6 24.77 13.36 24.76
C VAL A 6 24.06 14.04 23.59
N PRO A 7 24.64 14.10 22.37
CA PRO A 7 24.08 14.85 21.24
C PRO A 7 22.69 14.37 20.75
N ILE A 8 22.27 13.17 21.16
CA ILE A 8 21.08 12.47 20.64
C ILE A 8 19.76 13.12 21.09
N GLN A 9 19.70 13.65 22.31
CA GLN A 9 18.48 14.25 22.89
C GLN A 9 18.02 15.52 22.14
N SER A 10 18.90 16.15 21.36
CA SER A 10 18.59 17.35 20.59
C SER A 10 17.60 17.12 19.44
N ARG A 11 17.40 15.87 19.01
CA ARG A 11 16.48 15.52 17.90
C ARG A 11 15.16 14.92 18.34
N ASP A 12 14.92 14.75 19.64
CA ASP A 12 13.69 14.15 20.15
C ASP A 12 12.45 14.95 19.74
N ALA A 13 12.57 16.27 19.63
CA ALA A 13 11.51 17.13 19.12
C ALA A 13 11.18 16.85 17.64
N ASP A 14 12.21 16.71 16.78
CA ASP A 14 12.04 16.37 15.37
C ASP A 14 11.40 14.98 15.21
N ILE A 15 11.89 14.00 15.98
CA ILE A 15 11.38 12.62 15.97
C ILE A 15 9.92 12.61 16.38
N LYS A 16 9.57 13.30 17.48
CA LYS A 16 8.19 13.42 17.94
C LYS A 16 7.30 14.05 16.87
N SER A 17 7.75 15.14 16.24
CA SER A 17 6.99 15.80 15.18
C SER A 17 6.78 14.87 13.97
N ALA A 18 7.80 14.13 13.55
CA ALA A 18 7.67 13.15 12.45
C ALA A 18 6.65 12.04 12.78
N ILE A 19 6.68 11.51 14.01
CA ILE A 19 5.73 10.50 14.49
C ILE A 19 4.31 11.07 14.50
N GLU A 20 4.11 12.27 15.06
CA GLU A 20 2.79 12.91 15.13
C GLU A 20 2.22 13.17 13.73
N ASN A 21 3.03 13.68 12.81
CA ASN A 21 2.63 13.90 11.41
C ASN A 21 2.19 12.60 10.75
N TYR A 22 2.96 11.51 10.90
CA TYR A 22 2.58 10.20 10.37
C TYR A 22 1.27 9.68 11.00
N LEU A 23 1.11 9.78 12.32
CA LEU A 23 -0.08 9.29 13.01
C LEU A 23 -1.35 10.07 12.61
N GLN A 24 -1.25 11.39 12.40
CA GLN A 24 -2.36 12.20 11.90
C GLN A 24 -2.73 11.85 10.46
N ALA A 25 -1.73 11.73 9.57
CA ALA A 25 -1.97 11.32 8.19
C ALA A 25 -2.60 9.92 8.11
N ARG A 26 -2.09 8.98 8.93
CA ARG A 26 -2.67 7.64 9.07
C ARG A 26 -4.13 7.71 9.53
N LYS A 27 -4.44 8.52 10.55
CA LYS A 27 -5.81 8.67 11.06
C LYS A 27 -6.75 9.21 9.97
N ALA A 28 -6.31 10.20 9.19
CA ALA A 28 -7.08 10.76 8.09
C ALA A 28 -7.37 9.72 7.00
N LEU A 29 -6.36 8.95 6.56
CA LEU A 29 -6.53 7.87 5.59
C LEU A 29 -7.50 6.79 6.08
N LEU A 30 -7.43 6.42 7.36
CA LEU A 30 -8.37 5.44 7.94
C LEU A 30 -9.79 5.98 8.02
N ALA A 31 -9.98 7.28 8.27
CA ALA A 31 -11.29 7.92 8.25
C ALA A 31 -11.89 7.87 6.83
N LEU A 32 -11.12 8.28 5.82
CA LEU A 32 -11.54 8.16 4.42
C LEU A 32 -11.87 6.71 4.04
N GLY A 33 -11.07 5.74 4.47
CA GLY A 33 -11.35 4.32 4.21
C GLY A 33 -12.60 3.77 4.90
N ARG A 34 -13.21 4.50 5.85
CA ARG A 34 -14.54 4.19 6.41
C ARG A 34 -15.66 4.86 5.63
N GLU A 35 -15.40 6.04 5.07
CA GLU A 35 -16.36 6.83 4.29
C GLU A 35 -16.52 6.29 2.87
N VAL A 36 -15.41 5.88 2.24
CA VAL A 36 -15.33 5.34 0.88
C VAL A 36 -14.56 4.01 0.86
N PRO A 37 -15.07 2.96 1.54
CA PRO A 37 -14.39 1.67 1.68
C PRO A 37 -14.10 1.01 0.33
N GLU A 38 -14.92 1.25 -0.69
CA GLU A 38 -14.77 0.79 -2.07
C GLU A 38 -13.56 1.41 -2.80
N ARG A 39 -13.01 2.53 -2.29
CA ARG A 39 -11.82 3.19 -2.88
C ARG A 39 -10.55 2.93 -2.10
N ILE A 40 -10.60 3.02 -0.76
CA ILE A 40 -9.40 3.00 0.11
C ILE A 40 -9.63 2.24 1.43
N GLY A 41 -10.60 1.33 1.44
CA GLY A 41 -10.77 0.32 2.48
C GLY A 41 -9.63 -0.72 2.46
N GLY A 42 -9.78 -1.78 3.26
CA GLY A 42 -8.79 -2.86 3.38
C GLY A 42 -8.23 -3.02 4.78
N ASN A 43 -7.21 -3.87 4.95
CA ASN A 43 -6.65 -4.19 6.27
C ASN A 43 -5.84 -3.02 6.89
N GLY A 44 -5.20 -3.26 8.04
CA GLY A 44 -4.49 -2.22 8.80
C GLY A 44 -3.19 -1.68 8.16
N ASN A 45 -2.72 -2.24 7.05
CA ASN A 45 -1.49 -1.83 6.37
C ASN A 45 -1.76 -0.65 5.41
N ILE A 46 -1.24 0.53 5.74
CA ILE A 46 -1.43 1.76 4.98
C ILE A 46 -0.79 1.70 3.58
N ILE A 47 0.40 1.10 3.44
CA ILE A 47 1.05 0.94 2.14
C ILE A 47 0.22 0.01 1.23
N GLY A 48 -0.40 -1.03 1.81
CA GLY A 48 -1.33 -1.90 1.09
C GLY A 48 -2.52 -1.11 0.53
N ARG A 49 -3.19 -0.33 1.37
CA ARG A 49 -4.33 0.53 0.95
C ARG A 49 -3.95 1.53 -0.13
N ILE A 50 -2.79 2.16 0.00
CA ILE A 50 -2.25 3.09 -1.02
C ILE A 50 -2.02 2.34 -2.33
N GLY A 51 -1.41 1.16 -2.26
CA GLY A 51 -1.19 0.30 -3.42
C GLY A 51 -2.50 -0.07 -4.13
N GLU A 52 -3.50 -0.52 -3.38
CA GLU A 52 -4.82 -0.87 -3.92
C GLU A 52 -5.50 0.33 -4.60
N PHE A 53 -5.46 1.52 -3.98
CA PHE A 53 -6.01 2.74 -4.58
C PHE A 53 -5.28 3.12 -5.88
N LEU A 54 -3.94 3.13 -5.86
CA LEU A 54 -3.14 3.44 -7.05
C LEU A 54 -3.35 2.41 -8.17
N GLY A 55 -3.45 1.13 -7.83
CA GLY A 55 -3.74 0.06 -8.77
C GLY A 55 -5.11 0.23 -9.42
N MET A 56 -6.13 0.58 -8.64
CA MET A 56 -7.46 0.91 -9.14
C MET A 56 -7.42 2.11 -10.10
N ARG A 57 -6.75 3.20 -9.74
CA ARG A 57 -6.60 4.38 -10.62
C ARG A 57 -5.87 4.04 -11.93
N PHE A 58 -4.86 3.19 -11.86
CA PHE A 58 -4.12 2.73 -13.04
C PHE A 58 -5.01 1.92 -13.98
N LEU A 59 -5.78 0.96 -13.46
CA LEU A 59 -6.70 0.15 -14.24
C LEU A 59 -7.84 0.99 -14.85
N GLU A 60 -8.39 1.94 -14.09
CA GLU A 60 -9.37 2.91 -14.60
C GLU A 60 -8.82 3.74 -15.76
N ALA A 61 -7.56 4.18 -15.68
CA ALA A 61 -6.91 4.91 -16.76
C ALA A 61 -6.71 4.05 -18.03
N LEU A 62 -6.69 2.72 -17.89
CA LEU A 62 -6.66 1.77 -19.00
C LEU A 62 -8.06 1.40 -19.53
N GLY A 63 -9.13 1.94 -18.93
CA GLY A 63 -10.51 1.71 -19.34
C GLY A 63 -11.22 0.55 -18.64
N TYR A 64 -10.61 -0.05 -17.62
CA TYR A 64 -11.26 -1.06 -16.76
C TYR A 64 -12.10 -0.40 -15.66
N ALA A 65 -13.02 -1.14 -15.04
CA ALA A 65 -13.88 -0.67 -13.95
C ALA A 65 -13.76 -1.52 -12.67
N PRO A 66 -12.55 -1.74 -12.12
CA PRO A 66 -12.33 -2.73 -11.07
C PRO A 66 -13.02 -2.34 -9.76
N CYS A 67 -13.56 -3.34 -9.07
CA CYS A 67 -14.09 -3.19 -7.71
C CYS A 67 -13.19 -3.90 -6.69
N LYS A 68 -13.28 -3.50 -5.41
CA LYS A 68 -12.56 -4.21 -4.34
C LYS A 68 -13.25 -5.54 -4.05
N ALA A 69 -12.46 -6.55 -3.69
CA ALA A 69 -13.00 -7.80 -3.17
C ALA A 69 -13.67 -7.57 -1.80
N GLU A 70 -14.97 -7.84 -1.69
CA GLU A 70 -15.73 -7.72 -0.43
C GLU A 70 -15.83 -9.06 0.32
N GLY A 71 -15.93 -8.99 1.66
CA GLY A 71 -16.51 -10.06 2.49
C GLY A 71 -15.74 -11.37 2.63
N LEU A 72 -14.64 -11.60 1.91
CA LEU A 72 -13.87 -12.84 1.99
C LEU A 72 -12.63 -12.66 2.86
N SER A 73 -12.50 -13.46 3.90
CA SER A 73 -11.25 -13.58 4.66
C SER A 73 -10.16 -14.18 3.74
N ASN A 74 -9.30 -13.33 3.20
CA ASN A 74 -8.12 -13.67 2.38
C ASN A 74 -8.40 -14.52 1.12
N PRO A 75 -9.13 -14.01 0.11
CA PRO A 75 -9.41 -14.73 -1.13
C PRO A 75 -8.19 -14.85 -2.05
N GLY A 76 -7.07 -14.20 -1.73
CA GLY A 76 -5.82 -14.23 -2.53
C GLY A 76 -5.77 -13.20 -3.66
N TYR A 77 -6.72 -12.25 -3.69
CA TYR A 77 -6.77 -11.11 -4.59
C TYR A 77 -7.41 -9.91 -3.86
N ASP A 78 -7.17 -8.69 -4.35
CA ASP A 78 -7.64 -7.45 -3.72
C ASP A 78 -8.70 -6.73 -4.57
N LEU A 79 -8.63 -6.88 -5.91
CA LEU A 79 -9.56 -6.28 -6.87
C LEU A 79 -10.17 -7.35 -7.79
N ILE A 80 -11.35 -7.05 -8.34
CA ILE A 80 -12.10 -7.88 -9.29
C ILE A 80 -12.50 -7.03 -10.50
N GLU A 81 -12.31 -7.55 -11.71
CA GLU A 81 -12.80 -6.96 -12.96
C GLU A 81 -13.25 -8.07 -13.92
N GLY A 82 -14.56 -8.31 -14.03
CA GLY A 82 -15.07 -9.47 -14.78
C GLY A 82 -14.48 -10.78 -14.24
N ASP A 83 -13.80 -11.54 -15.10
CA ASP A 83 -13.10 -12.78 -14.74
C ASP A 83 -11.66 -12.57 -14.21
N ALA A 84 -11.21 -11.32 -14.06
CA ALA A 84 -9.90 -10.99 -13.53
C ALA A 84 -9.93 -10.90 -11.99
N PHE A 85 -9.16 -11.76 -11.34
CA PHE A 85 -8.89 -11.75 -9.91
C PHE A 85 -7.50 -11.17 -9.69
N ILE A 86 -7.44 -9.90 -9.28
CA ILE A 86 -6.23 -9.09 -9.30
C ILE A 86 -5.67 -8.98 -7.87
N GLN A 87 -4.50 -9.55 -7.64
CA GLN A 87 -3.71 -9.26 -6.44
C GLN A 87 -2.87 -8.00 -6.68
N VAL A 88 -2.95 -7.04 -5.77
CA VAL A 88 -2.13 -5.83 -5.75
C VAL A 88 -0.99 -6.02 -4.76
N LYS A 89 0.21 -5.62 -5.14
CA LYS A 89 1.36 -5.51 -4.24
C LYS A 89 2.06 -4.17 -4.46
N ALA A 90 2.15 -3.38 -3.40
CA ALA A 90 3.04 -2.23 -3.35
C ALA A 90 4.34 -2.62 -2.65
N ILE A 91 5.47 -2.33 -3.30
CA ILE A 91 6.82 -2.47 -2.74
C ILE A 91 7.48 -1.11 -2.66
N THR A 92 8.28 -0.92 -1.62
CA THR A 92 9.07 0.30 -1.39
C THR A 92 10.55 -0.05 -1.51
N GLN A 93 11.42 0.94 -1.62
CA GLN A 93 12.87 0.71 -1.63
C GLN A 93 13.38 0.00 -0.35
N GLU A 94 12.66 0.08 0.76
CA GLU A 94 12.99 -0.62 2.00
C GLU A 94 12.77 -2.14 1.90
N ASN A 95 12.00 -2.61 0.91
CA ASN A 95 11.67 -4.03 0.73
C ASN A 95 12.80 -4.81 0.04
N GLN A 96 13.99 -4.88 0.65
CA GLN A 96 15.17 -5.53 0.05
C GLN A 96 15.07 -7.07 -0.10
N ARG A 97 14.23 -7.74 0.70
CA ARG A 97 14.19 -9.21 0.79
C ARG A 97 12.86 -9.84 0.37
N GLY A 98 11.92 -9.05 -0.16
CA GLY A 98 10.63 -9.56 -0.65
C GLY A 98 9.73 -10.29 0.38
N ARG A 99 10.07 -10.27 1.68
CA ARG A 99 9.35 -11.04 2.72
C ARG A 99 7.86 -10.69 2.82
N SER A 100 7.49 -9.47 2.47
CA SER A 100 6.11 -8.95 2.44
C SER A 100 5.37 -9.22 1.13
N VAL A 101 6.01 -9.82 0.13
CA VAL A 101 5.46 -10.01 -1.23
C VAL A 101 5.01 -11.46 -1.45
N ARG A 102 4.48 -12.10 -0.41
CA ARG A 102 3.89 -13.44 -0.56
C ARG A 102 2.60 -13.33 -1.37
N LEU A 103 2.47 -14.21 -2.35
CA LEU A 103 1.29 -14.32 -3.20
C LEU A 103 0.51 -15.55 -2.77
N THR A 104 -0.71 -15.34 -2.29
CA THR A 104 -1.64 -16.43 -1.95
C THR A 104 -2.36 -16.86 -3.22
N PRO A 105 -2.56 -18.15 -3.52
CA PRO A 105 -3.30 -18.61 -4.70
C PRO A 105 -4.72 -18.01 -4.81
N SER A 106 -5.28 -18.16 -6.02
CA SER A 106 -6.61 -17.71 -6.51
C SER A 106 -6.63 -16.39 -7.30
N TRP A 107 -5.55 -15.61 -7.33
CA TRP A 107 -5.39 -14.56 -8.34
C TRP A 107 -5.00 -15.14 -9.71
N ASN A 108 -5.44 -14.46 -10.77
CA ASN A 108 -4.99 -14.69 -12.14
C ASN A 108 -4.28 -13.46 -12.75
N GLN A 109 -4.34 -12.30 -12.08
CA GLN A 109 -3.55 -11.12 -12.39
C GLN A 109 -2.80 -10.59 -11.16
N LEU A 110 -1.58 -10.10 -11.37
CA LEU A 110 -0.76 -9.42 -10.39
C LEU A 110 -0.49 -8.00 -10.86
N LEU A 111 -0.91 -7.03 -10.06
CA LEU A 111 -0.56 -5.64 -10.23
C LEU A 111 0.54 -5.29 -9.21
N LEU A 112 1.75 -5.04 -9.70
CA LEU A 112 2.91 -4.68 -8.88
C LEU A 112 3.21 -3.19 -9.02
N ILE A 113 3.29 -2.49 -7.90
CA ILE A 113 3.60 -1.06 -7.80
C ILE A 113 4.92 -0.90 -7.08
N GLU A 114 5.88 -0.27 -7.72
CA GLU A 114 7.14 0.13 -7.13
C GLU A 114 7.05 1.60 -6.71
N LEU A 115 7.16 1.85 -5.40
CA LEU A 115 7.24 3.18 -4.81
C LEU A 115 8.73 3.53 -4.63
N GLY A 116 9.16 4.61 -5.28
CA GLY A 116 10.52 5.11 -5.26
C GLY A 116 10.84 5.95 -4.02
N GLU A 117 11.86 6.80 -4.14
CA GLU A 117 12.20 7.77 -3.11
C GLU A 117 11.00 8.69 -2.85
N HIS A 118 10.73 9.01 -1.59
CA HIS A 118 9.52 9.75 -1.15
C HIS A 118 8.18 9.04 -1.40
N TYR A 119 8.18 7.72 -1.62
CA TYR A 119 6.97 6.91 -1.81
C TYR A 119 6.11 7.31 -3.03
N THR A 120 6.72 7.94 -4.05
CA THR A 120 6.05 8.21 -5.33
C THR A 120 6.09 6.97 -6.22
N PRO A 121 5.00 6.62 -6.95
CA PRO A 121 5.03 5.51 -7.90
C PRO A 121 6.05 5.76 -9.01
N ILE A 122 7.01 4.86 -9.17
CA ILE A 122 8.02 4.92 -10.25
C ILE A 122 7.76 3.89 -11.35
N ARG A 123 7.17 2.74 -11.00
CA ARG A 123 6.76 1.71 -11.95
C ARG A 123 5.46 1.06 -11.49
N ILE A 124 4.57 0.79 -12.46
CA ILE A 124 3.37 -0.02 -12.27
C ILE A 124 3.37 -1.06 -13.38
N GLY A 125 3.31 -2.33 -13.01
CA GLY A 125 3.29 -3.45 -13.94
C GLY A 125 2.09 -4.35 -13.69
N LEU A 126 1.45 -4.81 -14.77
CA LEU A 126 0.37 -5.78 -14.74
C LEU A 126 0.87 -7.10 -15.36
N LEU A 127 0.81 -8.18 -14.61
CA LEU A 127 1.17 -9.52 -15.04
C LEU A 127 -0.07 -10.42 -15.01
N THR A 128 -0.35 -11.10 -16.11
CA THR A 128 -1.41 -12.12 -16.16
C THR A 128 -0.77 -13.50 -16.10
N ARG A 129 -1.31 -14.40 -15.28
CA ARG A 129 -0.91 -15.82 -15.32
C ARG A 129 -1.30 -16.37 -16.68
N LYS A 130 -0.34 -16.87 -17.46
CA LYS A 130 -0.66 -17.70 -18.62
C LYS A 130 -1.41 -18.94 -18.11
N GLN A 131 -2.55 -19.22 -18.72
CA GLN A 131 -3.30 -20.45 -18.52
C GLN A 131 -2.48 -21.65 -19.02
#